data_AF-A0A956WJ02-F1
#
_entry.id   AF-A0A956WJ02-F1
#
_cell.length_a   1.000
_cell.length_b   1.000
_cell.length_c   1.000
_cell.angle_alpha   90.00
_cell.angle_beta   90.00
_cell.angle_gamma   90.00
#
_symmetry.space_group_name_H-M   'P 1'
#
loop_
_entity.id
_entity.type
_entity.pdbx_description
1 polymer ?
#
loop_
_entity_poly.entity_id
_entity_poly.type
_entity_poly.pdbx_seq_one_letter_code
_entity_poly.pdbx_strand_id
1 'polypeptide(L)'
;MPLSIDHIVIAVRDLAQASADYAEAGFTVTPGGWHTGGATHNSLISFADGAYFELIAFAEPDREQPHKWWPRFAKGEGAVDFALCSSDLGAEAERLRAGGLTVEGPTDGGRQRPDGETLAWRSVTLGTGIPLPFVIEDVTLRELRVPPAPATEHSLGVTGVAGLVMLVPELAAAS
;
A
#
# COMPACT_ATOMS: atom_id res chain seq x y z
N MET A 1 19.10 6.90 -4.53
CA MET A 1 18.93 6.46 -3.12
C MET A 1 18.26 5.10 -3.15
N PRO A 2 18.49 4.21 -2.16
CA PRO A 2 17.72 2.98 -2.06
C PRO A 2 16.24 3.32 -1.90
N LEU A 3 15.37 2.53 -2.51
CA LEU A 3 13.93 2.64 -2.31
C LEU A 3 13.59 2.30 -0.85
N SER A 4 12.74 3.11 -0.22
CA SER A 4 12.19 2.83 1.10
C SER A 4 10.80 2.19 0.99
N ILE A 5 10.37 1.48 2.04
CA ILE A 5 8.99 1.01 2.14
C ILE A 5 8.09 2.24 2.18
N ASP A 6 7.13 2.31 1.26
CA ASP A 6 6.07 3.33 1.28
C ASP A 6 4.93 2.85 2.17
N HIS A 7 4.40 1.65 1.91
CA HIS A 7 3.38 1.03 2.73
C HIS A 7 3.29 -0.48 2.53
N ILE A 8 2.64 -1.13 3.50
CA ILE A 8 2.23 -2.53 3.43
C ILE A 8 0.71 -2.58 3.28
N VAL A 9 0.23 -3.34 2.30
CA VAL A 9 -1.20 -3.46 1.98
C VAL A 9 -1.78 -4.66 2.71
N ILE A 10 -2.74 -4.42 3.60
CA ILE A 10 -3.43 -5.43 4.40
C ILE A 10 -4.89 -5.47 3.97
N ALA A 11 -5.27 -6.51 3.22
CA ALA A 11 -6.63 -6.69 2.76
C ALA A 11 -7.50 -7.28 3.86
N VAL A 12 -8.64 -6.62 4.13
CA VAL A 12 -9.63 -6.97 5.15
C VAL A 12 -11.02 -7.00 4.51
N ARG A 13 -11.94 -7.79 5.09
CA ARG A 13 -13.32 -7.94 4.62
C ARG A 13 -14.18 -6.77 5.08
N ASP A 14 -14.08 -6.41 6.36
CA ASP A 14 -14.79 -5.29 6.97
C ASP A 14 -13.79 -4.25 7.45
N LEU A 15 -13.72 -3.12 6.74
CA LEU A 15 -12.79 -2.04 7.04
C LEU A 15 -13.08 -1.37 8.38
N ALA A 16 -14.35 -1.25 8.77
CA ALA A 16 -14.74 -0.61 10.01
C ALA A 16 -14.35 -1.48 11.21
N GLN A 17 -14.64 -2.79 11.13
CA GLN A 17 -14.23 -3.75 12.15
C GLN A 17 -12.71 -3.79 12.29
N ALA A 18 -11.98 -3.96 11.18
CA ALA A 18 -10.51 -3.99 11.23
C ALA A 18 -9.93 -2.69 11.79
N SER A 19 -10.48 -1.53 11.40
CA SER A 19 -10.03 -0.24 11.95
C SER A 19 -10.25 -0.16 13.47
N ALA A 20 -11.36 -0.69 13.98
CA ALA A 20 -11.61 -0.77 15.42
C ALA A 20 -10.64 -1.71 16.13
N ASP A 21 -10.37 -2.89 15.56
CA ASP A 21 -9.46 -3.87 16.14
C ASP A 21 -8.02 -3.35 16.25
N TYR A 22 -7.51 -2.68 15.21
CA TYR A 22 -6.19 -2.03 15.25
C TYR A 22 -6.16 -0.85 16.23
N ALA A 23 -7.26 -0.10 16.35
CA ALA A 23 -7.37 0.98 17.34
C ALA A 23 -7.36 0.44 18.77
N GLU A 24 -8.07 -0.66 19.05
CA GLU A 24 -8.06 -1.35 20.34
C GLU A 24 -6.66 -1.89 20.68
N ALA A 25 -5.94 -2.40 19.68
CA ALA A 25 -4.56 -2.80 19.84
C ALA A 25 -3.64 -1.62 20.20
N GLY A 26 -4.04 -0.38 19.92
CA GLY A 26 -3.32 0.84 20.30
C GLY A 26 -2.64 1.57 19.13
N PHE A 27 -3.05 1.28 17.90
CA PHE A 27 -2.68 2.09 16.75
C PHE A 27 -3.63 3.29 16.59
N THR A 28 -3.09 4.45 16.25
CA THR A 28 -3.89 5.53 15.65
C THR A 28 -4.27 5.13 14.22
N VAL A 29 -5.57 4.96 13.98
CA VAL A 29 -6.15 4.65 12.67
C VAL A 29 -6.86 5.90 12.14
N THR A 30 -6.56 6.27 10.90
CA THR A 30 -7.17 7.44 10.24
C THR A 30 -8.01 7.02 9.04
N PRO A 31 -9.14 7.71 8.76
CA PRO A 31 -9.89 7.46 7.54
C PRO A 31 -9.03 7.75 6.30
N GLY A 32 -9.04 6.82 5.34
CA GLY A 32 -8.40 7.02 4.06
C GLY A 32 -9.36 7.58 3.04
N GLY A 33 -10.20 6.71 2.47
CA GLY A 33 -11.14 7.07 1.42
C GLY A 33 -11.28 6.02 0.32
N TRP A 34 -11.98 6.39 -0.75
CA TRP A 34 -12.26 5.52 -1.89
C TRP A 34 -11.22 5.68 -2.99
N HIS A 35 -10.66 4.57 -3.46
CA HIS A 35 -9.74 4.58 -4.60
C HIS A 35 -10.47 4.95 -5.89
N THR A 36 -9.75 5.63 -6.79
CA THR A 36 -10.24 5.92 -8.14
C THR A 36 -10.76 4.65 -8.81
N GLY A 37 -11.98 4.70 -9.36
CA GLY A 37 -12.66 3.53 -9.92
C GLY A 37 -13.53 2.75 -8.93
N GLY A 38 -13.44 3.03 -7.63
CA GLY A 38 -14.41 2.56 -6.61
C GLY A 38 -14.32 1.07 -6.25
N ALA A 39 -13.31 0.34 -6.72
CA ALA A 39 -13.14 -1.08 -6.43
C ALA A 39 -12.81 -1.35 -4.95
N THR A 40 -12.10 -0.43 -4.31
CA THR A 40 -11.62 -0.55 -2.93
C THR A 40 -11.66 0.78 -2.19
N HIS A 41 -11.66 0.70 -0.87
CA HIS A 41 -11.48 1.83 0.04
C HIS A 41 -10.55 1.46 1.19
N ASN A 42 -9.99 2.45 1.88
CA ASN A 42 -8.98 2.20 2.91
C ASN A 42 -9.09 3.07 4.17
N SER A 43 -8.38 2.60 5.20
CA SER A 43 -7.96 3.31 6.40
C SER A 43 -6.44 3.23 6.51
N LEU A 44 -5.82 4.20 7.18
CA LEU A 44 -4.37 4.33 7.27
C LEU A 44 -3.89 4.28 8.71
N ILE A 45 -2.79 3.56 8.91
CA ILE A 45 -1.98 3.59 10.13
C ILE A 45 -0.60 4.12 9.71
N SER A 46 -0.44 5.44 9.78
CA SER A 46 0.80 6.13 9.39
C SER A 46 1.84 6.09 10.49
N PHE A 47 3.12 5.97 10.15
CA PHE A 47 4.22 5.96 11.12
C PHE A 47 5.14 7.16 10.96
N ALA A 48 5.92 7.47 12.01
CA ALA A 48 6.83 8.63 12.02
C ALA A 48 8.02 8.50 11.06
N ASP A 49 8.38 7.28 10.65
CA ASP A 49 9.39 7.03 9.60
C ASP A 49 8.87 7.25 8.17
N GLY A 50 7.58 7.58 8.01
CA GLY A 50 6.93 7.87 6.74
C GLY A 50 6.33 6.66 6.02
N ALA A 51 6.51 5.45 6.54
CA ALA A 51 5.79 4.27 6.09
C ALA A 51 4.37 4.23 6.70
N TYR A 52 3.48 3.41 6.15
CA TYR A 52 2.17 3.17 6.76
C TYR A 52 1.63 1.76 6.49
N PHE A 53 0.69 1.30 7.30
CA PHE A 53 -0.18 0.18 6.92
C PHE A 53 -1.43 0.72 6.24
N GLU A 54 -1.71 0.17 5.07
CA GLU A 54 -2.97 0.39 4.36
C GLU A 54 -3.92 -0.75 4.69
N LEU A 55 -4.91 -0.49 5.55
CA LEU A 55 -6.04 -1.40 5.70
C LEU A 55 -6.96 -1.16 4.52
N ILE A 56 -7.14 -2.16 3.66
CA ILE A 56 -7.94 -2.02 2.43
C ILE A 56 -9.07 -3.04 2.38
N ALA A 57 -10.27 -2.60 2.00
CA ALA A 57 -11.38 -3.50 1.72
C ALA A 57 -11.91 -3.28 0.30
N PHE A 58 -12.43 -4.37 -0.28
CA PHE A 58 -13.15 -4.35 -1.55
C PHE A 58 -14.58 -3.85 -1.34
N ALA A 59 -15.14 -3.18 -2.35
CA ALA A 59 -16.54 -2.75 -2.33
C ALA A 59 -17.53 -3.92 -2.18
N GLU A 60 -17.21 -5.05 -2.82
CA GLU A 60 -17.98 -6.30 -2.78
C GLU A 60 -17.03 -7.46 -2.34
N PRO A 61 -16.71 -7.58 -1.03
CA PRO A 61 -15.69 -8.53 -0.55
C PRO A 61 -16.14 -10.00 -0.57
N ASP A 62 -17.40 -10.26 -0.89
CA ASP A 62 -17.97 -11.61 -1.04
C ASP A 62 -18.10 -12.06 -2.51
N ARG A 63 -17.63 -11.24 -3.46
CA ARG A 63 -17.72 -11.50 -4.90
C ARG A 63 -16.38 -11.33 -5.58
N GLU A 64 -16.06 -12.22 -6.52
CA GLU A 64 -14.84 -12.12 -7.31
C GLU A 64 -14.65 -10.73 -7.95
N GLN A 65 -13.48 -10.13 -7.68
CA GLN A 65 -13.12 -8.80 -8.15
C GLN A 65 -12.04 -8.87 -9.24
N PRO A 66 -12.15 -8.08 -10.32
CA PRO A 66 -11.10 -7.95 -11.34
C PRO A 66 -9.95 -7.07 -10.84
N HIS A 67 -9.27 -7.50 -9.78
CA HIS A 67 -8.22 -6.72 -9.10
C HIS A 67 -7.01 -7.60 -8.79
N LYS A 68 -5.78 -7.07 -8.95
CA LYS A 68 -4.53 -7.84 -8.77
C LYS A 68 -4.38 -8.49 -7.39
N TRP A 69 -4.97 -7.89 -6.36
CA TRP A 69 -4.91 -8.39 -4.99
C TRP A 69 -6.01 -9.40 -4.64
N TRP A 70 -7.05 -9.52 -5.47
CA TRP A 70 -8.17 -10.42 -5.20
C TRP A 70 -7.76 -11.89 -5.03
N PRO A 71 -6.89 -12.49 -5.88
CA PRO A 71 -6.50 -13.89 -5.72
C PRO A 71 -5.80 -14.22 -4.39
N ARG A 72 -5.18 -13.22 -3.75
CA ARG A 72 -4.60 -13.38 -2.41
C ARG A 72 -5.67 -13.23 -1.33
N PHE A 73 -6.45 -12.16 -1.39
CA PHE A 73 -7.55 -11.92 -0.45
C PHE A 73 -8.59 -13.05 -0.43
N ALA A 74 -8.89 -13.66 -1.57
CA ALA A 74 -9.81 -14.80 -1.66
C ALA A 74 -9.36 -16.02 -0.84
N LYS A 75 -8.10 -16.09 -0.42
CA LYS A 75 -7.55 -17.14 0.47
C LYS A 75 -7.65 -16.78 1.96
N GLY A 76 -8.01 -15.55 2.28
CA GLY A 76 -8.08 -15.00 3.63
C GLY A 76 -7.63 -13.54 3.69
N GLU A 77 -8.01 -12.87 4.77
CA GLU A 77 -7.50 -11.53 5.10
C GLU A 77 -6.00 -11.56 5.40
N GLY A 78 -5.32 -10.43 5.22
CA GLY A 78 -3.91 -10.26 5.56
C GLY A 78 -3.11 -9.46 4.54
N ALA A 79 -1.79 -9.50 4.68
CA ALA A 79 -0.88 -8.79 3.79
C ALA A 79 -0.96 -9.35 2.35
N VAL A 80 -1.26 -8.48 1.39
CA VAL A 80 -1.43 -8.86 -0.02
C VAL A 80 -0.37 -8.27 -0.94
N ASP A 81 0.26 -7.16 -0.57
CA ASP A 81 1.30 -6.48 -1.34
C ASP A 81 2.06 -5.46 -0.46
N PHE A 82 3.10 -4.85 -1.02
CA PHE A 82 3.75 -3.68 -0.43
C PHE A 82 4.31 -2.78 -1.53
N ALA A 83 4.45 -1.50 -1.20
CA ALA A 83 4.91 -0.48 -2.11
C ALA A 83 6.28 0.05 -1.73
N LEU A 84 7.06 0.42 -2.74
CA LEU A 84 8.34 1.11 -2.59
C LEU A 84 8.22 2.56 -3.08
N CYS A 85 8.75 3.51 -2.31
CA CYS A 85 8.63 4.94 -2.61
C CYS A 85 9.74 5.40 -3.56
N SER A 86 9.37 6.06 -4.67
CA SER A 86 10.28 6.77 -5.56
C SER A 86 9.94 8.26 -5.61
N SER A 87 10.98 9.11 -5.75
CA SER A 87 10.84 10.54 -6.04
C SER A 87 10.93 10.86 -7.54
N ASP A 88 11.27 9.87 -8.36
CA ASP A 88 11.28 9.94 -9.82
C ASP A 88 10.91 8.56 -10.36
N LEU A 89 9.63 8.35 -10.62
CA LEU A 89 9.14 7.05 -11.08
C LEU A 89 9.66 6.71 -12.49
N GLY A 90 9.93 7.71 -13.32
CA GLY A 90 10.41 7.54 -14.67
C GLY A 90 11.83 6.96 -14.69
N ALA A 91 12.75 7.63 -13.99
CA ALA A 91 14.13 7.18 -13.85
C ALA A 91 14.21 5.81 -13.15
N GLU A 92 13.33 5.56 -12.17
CA GLU A 92 13.25 4.26 -11.50
C GLU A 92 12.78 3.15 -12.46
N ALA A 93 11.73 3.39 -13.23
CA ALA A 93 11.25 2.43 -14.21
C ALA A 93 12.32 2.09 -15.27
N GLU A 94 13.08 3.09 -15.75
CA GLU A 94 14.20 2.86 -16.66
C GLU A 94 15.31 2.02 -16.01
N ARG A 95 15.67 2.32 -14.76
CA ARG A 95 16.68 1.56 -14.02
C ARG A 95 16.27 0.10 -13.83
N LEU A 96 15.03 -0.16 -13.45
CA LEU A 96 14.49 -1.52 -13.25
C LEU A 96 14.45 -2.31 -14.57
N ARG A 97 14.05 -1.66 -15.68
CA ARG A 97 14.11 -2.27 -17.03
C ARG A 97 15.54 -2.59 -17.45
N ALA A 98 16.48 -1.69 -17.22
CA ALA A 98 17.90 -1.93 -17.51
C ALA A 98 18.48 -3.08 -16.66
N GLY A 99 17.91 -3.30 -15.47
CA GLY A 99 18.19 -4.46 -14.60
C GLY A 99 17.52 -5.77 -15.01
N GLY A 100 16.78 -5.79 -16.13
CA GLY A 100 16.14 -7.00 -16.67
C GLY A 100 14.74 -7.29 -16.12
N LEU A 101 14.15 -6.40 -15.33
CA LEU A 101 12.77 -6.56 -14.85
C LEU A 101 11.77 -6.12 -15.91
N THR A 102 10.63 -6.82 -16.01
CA THR A 102 9.48 -6.30 -16.76
C THR A 102 8.81 -5.23 -15.91
N VAL A 103 8.59 -4.06 -16.49
CA VAL A 103 7.98 -2.92 -15.80
C VAL A 103 6.76 -2.45 -16.59
N GLU A 104 5.59 -2.60 -15.99
CA GLU A 104 4.30 -2.17 -16.52
C GLU A 104 3.87 -0.84 -15.88
N GLY A 105 3.28 0.04 -16.69
CA GLY A 105 2.95 1.41 -16.31
C GLY A 105 3.95 2.46 -16.85
N PRO A 106 3.89 3.70 -16.35
CA PRO A 106 3.16 4.14 -15.16
C PRO A 106 1.62 4.10 -15.32
N THR A 107 0.94 3.83 -14.22
CA THR A 107 -0.53 3.89 -14.10
C THR A 107 -0.91 4.95 -13.08
N ASP A 108 -1.83 5.83 -13.46
CA ASP A 108 -2.39 6.84 -12.58
C ASP A 108 -3.30 6.18 -11.54
N GLY A 109 -3.07 6.52 -10.27
CA GLY A 109 -3.89 6.12 -9.14
C GLY A 109 -4.34 7.33 -8.35
N GLY A 110 -5.28 7.11 -7.43
CA GLY A 110 -5.82 8.18 -6.62
C GLY A 110 -6.81 7.70 -5.59
N ARG A 111 -7.13 8.59 -4.66
CA ARG A 111 -8.13 8.38 -3.62
C ARG A 111 -8.87 9.68 -3.34
N GLN A 112 -10.18 9.61 -3.17
CA GLN A 112 -10.97 10.71 -2.63
C GLN A 112 -11.14 10.54 -1.12
N ARG A 113 -10.74 11.55 -0.35
CA ARG A 113 -10.90 11.61 1.10
C ARG A 113 -12.34 11.98 1.50
N PRO A 114 -12.75 11.70 2.75
CA PRO A 114 -14.08 12.07 3.25
C PRO A 114 -14.39 13.57 3.23
N ASP A 115 -13.36 14.43 3.26
CA ASP A 115 -13.49 15.89 3.16
C ASP A 115 -13.59 16.40 1.70
N GLY A 116 -13.57 15.50 0.72
CA GLY A 116 -13.69 15.81 -0.70
C GLY A 116 -12.36 16.05 -1.41
N GLU A 117 -11.24 16.11 -0.68
CA GLU A 117 -9.91 16.28 -1.28
C GLU A 117 -9.55 15.05 -2.13
N THR A 118 -9.04 15.29 -3.34
CA THR A 118 -8.64 14.23 -4.27
C THR A 118 -7.13 14.14 -4.36
N LEU A 119 -6.62 12.96 -4.03
CA LEU A 119 -5.20 12.62 -4.02
C LEU A 119 -4.84 11.87 -5.30
N ALA A 120 -3.64 12.09 -5.82
CA ALA A 120 -3.14 11.43 -7.01
C ALA A 120 -1.70 10.94 -6.82
N TRP A 121 -1.42 9.80 -7.43
CA TRP A 121 -0.08 9.20 -7.51
C TRP A 121 0.07 8.45 -8.83
N ARG A 122 1.30 8.09 -9.15
CA ARG A 122 1.62 7.17 -10.24
C ARG A 122 2.27 5.93 -9.66
N SER A 123 2.07 4.79 -10.32
CA SER A 123 2.72 3.55 -9.93
C SER A 123 3.19 2.73 -11.11
N VAL A 124 4.24 1.93 -10.92
CA VAL A 124 4.65 0.89 -11.86
C VAL A 124 4.57 -0.47 -11.17
N THR A 125 4.11 -1.48 -11.90
CA THR A 125 4.10 -2.87 -11.44
C THR A 125 5.28 -3.63 -12.05
N LEU A 126 5.86 -4.54 -11.28
CA LEU A 126 7.02 -5.33 -11.68
C LEU A 126 6.60 -6.78 -11.97
N GLY A 127 7.08 -7.36 -13.08
CA GLY A 127 6.78 -8.74 -13.53
C GLY A 127 7.96 -9.39 -14.26
N THR A 128 7.99 -10.70 -14.58
CA THR A 128 6.91 -11.65 -14.80
C THR A 128 7.30 -13.06 -14.28
N GLY A 129 6.69 -13.50 -13.17
CA GLY A 129 6.85 -14.87 -12.63
C GLY A 129 6.88 -14.97 -11.11
N ILE A 130 7.30 -13.91 -10.43
CA ILE A 130 7.32 -13.79 -8.96
C ILE A 130 6.55 -12.52 -8.58
N PRO A 131 5.71 -12.55 -7.55
CA PRO A 131 5.05 -11.35 -7.06
C PRO A 131 6.06 -10.40 -6.39
N LEU A 132 6.48 -9.37 -7.14
CA LEU A 132 7.34 -8.29 -6.67
C LEU A 132 6.49 -7.11 -6.16
N PRO A 133 7.04 -6.25 -5.28
CA PRO A 133 6.37 -5.01 -4.91
C PRO A 133 6.16 -4.10 -6.11
N PHE A 134 5.22 -3.18 -5.99
CA PHE A 134 5.08 -2.07 -6.92
C PHE A 134 5.84 -0.84 -6.43
N VAL A 135 6.17 0.06 -7.35
CA VAL A 135 6.82 1.33 -7.01
C VAL A 135 5.80 2.46 -7.19
N ILE A 136 5.77 3.39 -6.24
CA ILE A 136 4.81 4.51 -6.21
C ILE A 136 5.55 5.85 -6.12
N GLU A 137 4.96 6.86 -6.74
CA GLU A 137 5.40 8.26 -6.66
C GLU A 137 4.17 9.15 -6.46
N ASP A 138 4.26 10.02 -5.47
CA ASP A 138 3.25 11.04 -5.17
C ASP A 138 3.17 12.10 -6.27
N VAL A 139 1.95 12.39 -6.76
CA VAL A 139 1.68 13.54 -7.65
C VAL A 139 1.13 14.72 -6.84
N THR A 140 0.18 14.44 -5.94
CA THR A 140 -0.25 15.39 -4.91
C THR A 140 0.74 15.41 -3.74
N LEU A 141 0.72 16.47 -2.93
CA LEU A 141 1.57 16.53 -1.73
C LEU A 141 1.38 15.29 -0.86
N ARG A 142 2.49 14.61 -0.53
CA ARG A 142 2.49 13.34 0.21
C ARG A 142 1.73 13.44 1.53
N GLU A 143 1.86 14.55 2.26
CA GLU A 143 1.18 14.78 3.55
C GLU A 143 -0.35 14.73 3.44
N LEU A 144 -0.92 14.97 2.26
CA LEU A 144 -2.34 14.82 2.01
C LEU A 144 -2.75 13.34 1.89
N ARG A 145 -1.86 12.50 1.36
CA ARG A 145 -2.03 11.04 1.22
C ARG A 145 -1.68 10.28 2.50
N VAL A 146 -0.60 10.68 3.17
CA VAL A 146 -0.05 10.09 4.38
C VAL A 146 0.00 11.18 5.45
N PRO A 147 -1.05 11.30 6.30
CA PRO A 147 -1.14 12.38 7.28
C PRO A 147 0.03 12.33 8.28
N PRO A 148 0.65 13.48 8.61
CA PRO A 148 1.70 13.57 9.63
C PRO A 148 1.09 13.52 11.04
N ALA A 149 1.92 13.78 12.07
CA ALA A 149 1.45 13.94 13.44
C ALA A 149 0.23 14.87 13.54
N PRO A 150 -0.79 14.54 14.35
CA PRO A 150 -0.79 13.46 15.35
C PRO A 150 -1.15 12.07 14.80
N ALA A 151 -1.40 11.90 13.50
CA ALA A 151 -1.79 10.61 12.92
C ALA A 151 -0.72 9.51 13.06
N THR A 152 0.53 9.91 13.25
CA THR A 152 1.70 9.03 13.45
C THR A 152 2.02 8.72 14.91
N GLU A 153 1.22 9.22 15.86
CA GLU A 153 1.42 9.01 17.29
C GLU A 153 0.53 7.85 17.75
N HIS A 154 1.12 6.71 18.13
CA HIS A 154 0.38 5.52 18.57
C HIS A 154 0.57 5.29 20.07
N SER A 155 -0.46 4.83 20.78
CA SER A 155 -0.38 4.55 22.22
C SER A 155 0.58 3.39 22.54
N LEU A 156 0.79 2.48 21.59
CA LEU A 156 1.79 1.41 21.66
C LEU A 156 3.25 1.90 21.55
N GLY A 157 3.49 3.16 21.17
CA GLY A 157 4.83 3.73 21.01
C GLY A 157 5.59 3.24 19.76
N VAL A 158 4.92 2.54 18.85
CA VAL A 158 5.49 2.19 17.54
C VAL A 158 5.71 3.45 16.69
N THR A 159 6.84 3.52 15.99
CA THR A 159 7.22 4.71 15.21
C THR A 159 7.51 4.42 13.75
N GLY A 160 7.47 3.15 13.34
CA GLY A 160 7.90 2.77 11.99
C GLY A 160 7.87 1.27 11.70
N VAL A 161 8.32 0.94 10.50
CA VAL A 161 8.45 -0.43 9.99
C VAL A 161 9.93 -0.80 9.92
N ALA A 162 10.36 -1.70 10.81
CA ALA A 162 11.75 -2.18 10.82
C ALA A 162 12.10 -3.08 9.62
N GLY A 163 11.11 -3.79 9.07
CA GLY A 163 11.28 -4.66 7.91
C GLY A 163 10.05 -5.53 7.61
N LEU A 164 10.08 -6.20 6.47
CA LEU A 164 9.06 -7.14 6.02
C LEU A 164 9.68 -8.52 5.84
N VAL A 165 9.04 -9.55 6.39
CA VAL A 165 9.45 -10.95 6.19
C VAL A 165 8.57 -11.58 5.11
N MET A 166 9.19 -12.06 4.04
CA MET A 166 8.50 -12.74 2.94
C MET A 166 8.78 -14.22 2.98
N LEU A 167 7.71 -15.02 2.96
CA LEU A 167 7.80 -16.47 2.80
C LEU A 167 7.80 -16.80 1.30
N VAL A 168 8.83 -17.52 0.87
CA VAL A 168 9.00 -17.95 -0.51
C VAL A 168 9.12 -19.48 -0.57
N PRO A 169 8.68 -20.13 -1.67
CA PRO A 169 8.83 -21.57 -1.84
C PRO A 169 10.30 -22.01 -1.84
N GLU A 170 11.19 -21.19 -2.39
CA GLU A 170 12.62 -21.47 -2.50
C GLU A 170 13.43 -20.19 -2.28
N LEU A 171 14.17 -20.13 -1.16
CA LEU A 171 14.93 -18.93 -0.77
C LEU A 171 16.05 -18.60 -1.76
N ALA A 172 16.73 -19.62 -2.29
CA ALA A 172 17.86 -19.43 -3.21
C ALA A 172 17.44 -18.81 -4.55
N ALA A 173 16.20 -19.04 -4.98
CA ALA A 173 15.64 -18.42 -6.19
C ALA A 173 15.15 -16.97 -5.95
N ALA A 174 15.01 -16.57 -4.68
CA ALA A 174 14.48 -15.26 -4.27
C ALA A 174 15.57 -14.28 -3.79
N SER A 175 16.83 -14.72 -3.69
CA SER A 175 17.99 -13.97 -3.18
C SER A 175 18.88 -13.42 -4.29
#